data_AF-A0AAV6TH92-F1
#
_entry.id   AF-A0AAV6TH92-F1
#
_cell.length_a   1.000
_cell.length_b   1.000
_cell.length_c   1.000
_cell.angle_alpha   90.00
_cell.angle_beta   90.00
_cell.angle_gamma   90.00
#
_symmetry.space_group_name_H-M   'P 1'
#
loop_
_entity.id
_entity.type
_entity.pdbx_description
1 polymer ?
#
loop_
_entity_poly.entity_id
_entity_poly.type
_entity_poly.pdbx_seq_one_letter_code
_entity_poly.pdbx_strand_id
1 'polypeptide(L)'
;MVDREILSECLKTLINNEDTKTARDAIETMLRIHRNILNDEENTNYRKLRINNVNIAKKIWSLYPARQFMLLSGWIEVIYLLFL
;
A
#
# COMPACT_ATOMS: atom_id res chain seq x y z
N MET A 1 -16.49 -9.27 -1.65
CA MET A 1 -16.21 -8.46 -2.85
C MET A 1 -15.83 -7.09 -2.35
N VAL A 2 -14.61 -6.60 -2.61
CA VAL A 2 -14.23 -5.24 -2.21
C VAL A 2 -14.92 -4.28 -3.17
N ASP A 3 -15.62 -3.31 -2.63
CA ASP A 3 -16.35 -2.34 -3.43
C ASP A 3 -15.34 -1.42 -4.15
N ARG A 4 -15.45 -1.33 -5.48
CA ARG A 4 -14.60 -0.47 -6.31
C ARG A 4 -14.73 1.00 -5.88
N GLU A 5 -15.88 1.39 -5.35
CA GLU A 5 -16.12 2.73 -4.85
C GLU A 5 -15.23 3.06 -3.65
N ILE A 6 -15.05 2.12 -2.72
CA ILE A 6 -14.20 2.31 -1.54
C ILE A 6 -12.72 2.45 -1.93
N LEU A 7 -12.24 1.63 -2.88
CA LEU A 7 -10.89 1.77 -3.40
C LEU A 7 -10.68 3.12 -4.11
N SER A 8 -11.67 3.57 -4.88
CA SER A 8 -11.62 4.89 -5.52
C SER A 8 -11.59 6.03 -4.49
N GLU A 9 -12.33 5.88 -3.39
CA GLU A 9 -12.39 6.90 -2.35
C GLU A 9 -11.06 7.04 -1.58
N CYS A 10 -10.34 5.92 -1.39
CA CYS A 10 -8.98 5.96 -0.85
C CYS A 10 -8.05 6.82 -1.71
N LEU A 11 -8.13 6.70 -3.04
CA LEU A 11 -7.30 7.48 -3.96
C LEU A 11 -7.71 8.96 -4.00
N LYS A 12 -9.01 9.27 -3.98
CA LYS A 12 -9.51 10.65 -3.88
C LYS A 12 -9.05 11.32 -2.59
N THR A 13 -9.20 10.62 -1.46
CA THR A 13 -8.76 11.13 -0.15
C THR A 13 -7.26 11.38 -0.13
N LEU A 14 -6.47 10.47 -0.73
CA LEU A 14 -5.01 10.65 -0.86
C LEU A 14 -4.66 11.92 -1.65
N ILE A 15 -5.33 12.15 -2.77
CA ILE A 15 -5.09 13.31 -3.64
C ILE A 15 -5.53 14.63 -2.98
N ASN A 16 -6.61 14.60 -2.20
CA ASN A 16 -7.15 15.79 -1.55
C ASN A 16 -6.37 16.22 -0.30
N ASN A 17 -5.72 15.27 0.39
CA ASN A 17 -5.10 15.52 1.68
C ASN A 17 -3.57 15.66 1.62
N GLU A 18 -2.93 15.22 0.55
CA GLU A 18 -1.48 15.27 0.37
C GLU A 18 -1.08 16.21 -0.77
N ASP A 19 0.15 16.70 -0.75
CA ASP A 19 0.66 17.46 -1.90
C ASP A 19 0.78 16.56 -3.14
N THR A 20 0.75 17.17 -4.33
CA THR A 20 0.74 16.46 -5.61
C THR A 20 1.90 15.48 -5.78
N LYS A 21 3.08 15.81 -5.23
CA LYS A 21 4.26 14.93 -5.33
C LYS A 21 4.08 13.72 -4.42
N THR A 22 3.67 13.93 -3.18
CA THR A 22 3.43 12.85 -2.20
C THR A 22 2.35 11.88 -2.69
N ALA A 23 1.21 12.40 -3.16
CA ALA A 23 0.13 11.57 -3.69
C ALA A 23 0.59 10.73 -4.91
N ARG A 24 1.31 11.34 -5.86
CA ARG A 24 1.86 10.63 -7.02
C ARG A 24 2.84 9.54 -6.61
N ASP A 25 3.78 9.86 -5.74
CA ASP A 25 4.80 8.93 -5.26
C ASP A 25 4.18 7.72 -4.56
N ALA A 26 3.12 7.92 -3.78
CA ALA A 26 2.37 6.86 -3.12
C ALA A 26 1.69 5.94 -4.14
N ILE A 27 0.95 6.52 -5.11
CA ILE A 27 0.25 5.76 -6.17
C ILE A 27 1.24 4.94 -7.01
N GLU A 28 2.33 5.54 -7.46
CA GLU A 28 3.37 4.84 -8.23
C GLU A 28 4.02 3.71 -7.43
N THR A 29 4.23 3.92 -6.12
CA THR A 29 4.76 2.88 -5.24
C THR A 29 3.78 1.71 -5.12
N MET A 30 2.49 1.97 -4.91
CA MET A 30 1.45 0.94 -4.87
C MET A 30 1.36 0.18 -6.19
N LEU A 31 1.39 0.86 -7.33
CA LEU A 31 1.38 0.22 -8.66
C LEU A 31 2.60 -0.68 -8.86
N ARG A 32 3.80 -0.20 -8.50
CA ARG A 32 5.04 -0.99 -8.62
C ARG A 32 4.99 -2.26 -7.79
N ILE A 33 4.46 -2.20 -6.57
CA ILE A 33 4.31 -3.38 -5.71
C ILE A 33 3.44 -4.45 -6.39
N HIS A 34 2.28 -4.07 -6.91
CA HIS A 34 1.40 -5.01 -7.60
C HIS A 34 2.00 -5.52 -8.92
N ARG A 35 2.69 -4.67 -9.68
CA ARG A 35 3.40 -5.08 -10.90
C ARG A 35 4.50 -6.10 -10.63
N ASN A 36 5.24 -5.98 -9.52
CA ASN A 36 6.26 -6.97 -9.18
C ASN A 36 5.65 -8.37 -8.99
N ILE A 37 4.46 -8.46 -8.36
CA ILE A 37 3.74 -9.73 -8.20
C ILE A 37 3.31 -10.28 -9.58
N LEU A 38 2.80 -9.43 -10.47
CA LEU A 38 2.41 -9.85 -11.83
C LEU A 38 3.59 -10.32 -12.68
N ASN A 39 4.76 -9.72 -12.50
CA ASN A 39 5.94 -10.05 -13.29
C ASN A 39 6.58 -11.38 -12.88
N ASP A 40 6.47 -11.76 -11.61
CA ASP A 40 7.04 -13.01 -11.07
C ASP A 40 6.16 -13.47 -9.89
N GLU A 41 5.12 -14.23 -10.23
CA GLU A 41 4.08 -14.65 -9.30
C GLU A 41 4.63 -15.59 -8.21
N GLU A 42 5.58 -16.45 -8.55
CA GLU A 42 6.15 -17.47 -7.66
C GLU A 42 7.10 -16.87 -6.61
N ASN A 43 7.59 -15.65 -6.85
CA ASN A 43 8.48 -14.98 -5.92
C ASN A 43 7.75 -14.41 -4.70
N THR A 44 7.70 -15.21 -3.64
CA THR A 44 7.04 -14.88 -2.38
C THR A 44 7.55 -13.59 -1.71
N ASN A 45 8.74 -13.09 -2.08
CA ASN A 45 9.25 -11.83 -1.55
C ASN A 45 8.43 -10.62 -2.02
N TYR A 46 7.84 -10.66 -3.22
CA TYR A 46 6.99 -9.59 -3.73
C TYR A 46 5.64 -9.50 -3.03
N ARG A 47 5.25 -10.54 -2.30
CA ARG A 47 4.03 -10.60 -1.47
C ARG A 47 4.29 -10.21 -0.01
N LYS A 48 5.47 -9.66 0.29
CA LYS A 48 5.89 -9.24 1.64
C LYS A 48 6.40 -7.80 1.61
N LEU A 49 5.81 -6.94 2.43
CA LEU A 49 6.26 -5.57 2.61
C LEU A 49 6.82 -5.40 4.01
N ARG A 50 8.06 -4.94 4.11
CA ARG A 50 8.65 -4.59 5.40
C ARG A 50 8.30 -3.15 5.74
N ILE A 51 7.48 -2.94 6.77
CA ILE A 51 7.03 -1.60 7.19
C ILE A 51 8.21 -0.73 7.65
N ASN A 52 9.31 -1.33 8.12
CA ASN A 52 10.54 -0.61 8.46
C ASN A 52 11.35 -0.15 7.24
N ASN A 53 10.99 -0.57 6.01
CA ASN A 53 11.58 -0.01 4.81
C ASN A 53 11.14 1.44 4.67
N VAL A 54 12.08 2.38 4.70
CA VAL A 54 11.81 3.83 4.71
C VAL A 54 10.91 4.28 3.56
N ASN A 55 11.06 3.70 2.36
CA ASN A 55 10.21 4.05 1.23
C ASN A 55 8.77 3.57 1.42
N ILE A 56 8.57 2.35 1.90
CA ILE A 56 7.24 1.81 2.17
C ILE A 56 6.59 2.54 3.35
N ALA A 57 7.35 2.77 4.42
CA ALA A 57 6.92 3.50 5.60
C ALA A 57 6.36 4.88 5.22
N LYS A 58 7.17 5.69 4.51
CA LYS A 58 6.82 7.07 4.18
C LYS A 58 5.79 7.22 3.06
N LYS A 59 5.86 6.38 2.03
CA LYS A 59 5.03 6.54 0.82
C LYS A 59 3.72 5.78 0.88
N ILE A 60 3.57 4.84 1.82
CA ILE A 60 2.35 4.04 1.94
C ILE A 60 1.89 3.98 3.38
N TRP A 61 2.74 3.50 4.30
CA TRP A 61 2.25 3.11 5.63
C TRP A 61 1.86 4.29 6.52
N SER A 62 2.57 5.42 6.42
CA SER A 62 2.24 6.66 7.12
C SER A 62 1.05 7.40 6.52
N LEU A 63 0.70 7.12 5.26
CA LEU A 63 -0.40 7.77 4.56
C LEU A 63 -1.66 6.91 4.73
N TYR A 64 -2.57 7.33 5.61
CA TYR A 64 -3.76 6.56 5.94
C TYR A 64 -4.54 6.07 4.70
N PRO A 65 -4.84 6.92 3.69
CA PRO A 65 -5.62 6.47 2.53
C PRO A 65 -4.86 5.43 1.68
N ALA A 66 -3.53 5.56 1.55
CA ALA A 66 -2.72 4.59 0.82
C ALA A 66 -2.66 3.24 1.56
N ARG A 67 -2.52 3.27 2.89
CA ARG A 67 -2.57 2.07 3.73
C ARG A 67 -3.93 1.35 3.61
N GLN A 68 -5.04 2.09 3.66
CA GLN A 68 -6.38 1.52 3.47
C GLN A 68 -6.53 0.88 2.10
N PHE A 69 -6.06 1.55 1.03
CA PHE A 69 -6.08 0.97 -0.31
C PHE A 69 -5.36 -0.39 -0.35
N MET A 70 -4.15 -0.48 0.23
CA MET A 70 -3.40 -1.74 0.28
C MET A 70 -4.18 -2.84 1.01
N LEU A 71 -4.71 -2.55 2.20
CA LEU A 71 -5.48 -3.54 2.97
C LEU A 71 -6.73 -4.02 2.22
N LEU A 72 -7.49 -3.08 1.63
CA LEU A 72 -8.67 -3.38 0.83
C LEU A 72 -8.32 -4.13 -0.47
N SER A 73 -7.12 -3.95 -1.01
CA SER A 73 -6.65 -4.69 -2.19
C SER A 73 -6.16 -6.12 -1.88
N GLY A 74 -6.25 -6.56 -0.61
CA GLY A 74 -5.95 -7.93 -0.19
C GLY A 74 -4.65 -8.11 0.58
N TRP A 75 -3.94 -7.01 0.91
CA TRP A 75 -2.80 -7.07 1.82
C TRP A 75 -3.26 -7.22 3.27
N ILE A 76 -2.47 -7.91 4.09
CA ILE A 76 -2.77 -8.14 5.50
C ILE A 76 -1.64 -7.56 6.35
N GLU A 77 -2.00 -6.80 7.39
CA GLU A 77 -1.06 -6.37 8.41
C GLU A 77 -0.77 -7.52 9.37
N VAL A 78 0.50 -7.91 9.46
CA VAL A 78 0.96 -8.95 10.39
C VAL A 78 1.69 -8.28 11.53
N ILE A 79 1.01 -8.19 12.69
CA ILE A 79 1.63 -7.76 13.94
C ILE A 79 2.30 -8.98 14.55
N TYR A 80 3.63 -9.00 14.58
CA TYR A 80 4.35 -9.96 15.42
C TYR A 80 4.22 -9.46 16.87
N LEU A 81 3.24 -9.99 17.59
CA LEU A 81 3.25 -9.93 19.04
C LEU A 81 4.46 -10.76 19.49
N LEU A 82 5.59 -10.09 19.71
CA LEU A 82 6.63 -10.63 20.57
C LEU A 82 5.97 -10.78 21.95
N PHE A 83 5.56 -12.01 22.28
CA PHE A 83 5.26 -12.38 23.65
C PHE A 83 6.52 -12.06 24.46
N LEU A 84 6.46 -10.96 25.20
CA LEU A 84 7.36 -10.62 26.29
C LEU A 84 7.02 -11.47 27.51
#